data_AF-A0A3E0HVD5-F1
#
_entry.id   AF-A0A3E0HVD5-F1
#
_cell.length_a   1.000
_cell.length_b   1.000
_cell.length_c   1.000
_cell.angle_alpha   90.00
_cell.angle_beta   90.00
_cell.angle_gamma   90.00
#
_symmetry.space_group_name_H-M   'P 1'
#
loop_
_entity.id
_entity.type
_entity.pdbx_description
1 polymer ?
#
loop_
_entity_poly.entity_id
_entity_poly.type
_entity_poly.pdbx_seq_one_letter_code
_entity_poly.pdbx_strand_id
1 'polypeptide(L)' 'MDRNRRARIYLLIAFSIFLVNVFNVDFDNLNWGANRSSYINMIVAALVCIAIFLLIKKKQTNS' A
#
# COMPACT_ATOMS: atom_id res chain seq x y z
N MET A 1 19.21 2.64 -14.88
CA MET A 1 18.34 3.11 -13.78
C MET A 1 18.49 2.15 -12.60
N ASP A 2 18.94 2.66 -11.45
CA ASP A 2 19.30 1.84 -10.28
C ASP A 2 18.10 1.03 -9.75
N ARG A 3 18.32 -0.26 -9.48
CA ARG A 3 17.26 -1.21 -9.06
C ARG A 3 16.62 -0.81 -7.72
N ASN A 4 17.38 -0.12 -6.85
CA ASN A 4 16.84 0.44 -5.60
C ASN A 4 15.91 1.63 -5.86
N ARG A 5 16.23 2.46 -6.86
CA ARG A 5 15.39 3.59 -7.26
C ARG A 5 14.05 3.09 -7.82
N ARG A 6 14.06 1.99 -8.58
CA ARG A 6 12.83 1.33 -9.07
C ARG A 6 11.95 0.81 -7.92
N ALA A 7 12.53 0.15 -6.92
CA ALA A 7 11.78 -0.37 -5.77
C ALA A 7 11.13 0.76 -4.93
N ARG A 8 11.83 1.88 -4.73
CA ARG A 8 11.27 3.07 -4.07
C ARG A 8 10.10 3.68 -4.87
N ILE A 9 10.19 3.71 -6.19
CA ILE A 9 9.11 4.19 -7.06
C ILE A 9 7.88 3.27 -6.96
N TYR A 10 8.07 1.94 -6.97
CA TYR A 10 6.97 1.00 -6.78
C TYR A 10 6.31 1.13 -5.41
N LEU A 11 7.09 1.42 -4.36
CA LEU A 11 6.57 1.67 -3.02
C LEU A 11 5.74 2.97 -2.98
N LEU A 12 6.20 4.03 -3.62
CA LEU A 12 5.44 5.29 -3.76
C LEU A 12 4.12 5.08 -4.51
N ILE A 13 4.13 4.30 -5.60
CA ILE A 13 2.91 3.99 -6.36
C ILE A 13 1.91 3.20 -5.51
N ALA A 14 2.37 2.16 -4.80
CA ALA A 14 1.52 1.38 -3.91
C ALA A 14 0.95 2.24 -2.77
N PHE A 15 1.76 3.15 -2.21
CA PHE A 15 1.35 4.08 -1.18
C PHE A 15 0.30 5.09 -1.68
N SER A 16 0.43 5.60 -2.91
CA SER A 16 -0.58 6.46 -3.52
C SER A 16 -1.91 5.73 -3.71
N ILE A 17 -1.89 4.46 -4.14
CA ILE A 17 -3.11 3.65 -4.28
C ILE A 17 -3.77 3.42 -2.91
N PHE A 18 -2.97 3.20 -1.86
CA PHE A 18 -3.46 3.11 -0.48
C PHE A 18 -4.15 4.40 -0.06
N LEU A 19 -3.49 5.56 -0.24
CA LEU A 19 -4.06 6.86 0.09
C LEU A 19 -5.36 7.15 -0.65
N VAL A 20 -5.43 6.87 -1.96
CA VAL A 20 -6.66 7.04 -2.75
C VAL A 20 -7.79 6.18 -2.19
N ASN A 21 -7.52 4.93 -1.81
CA ASN A 21 -8.55 4.08 -1.19
C ASN A 21 -8.94 4.56 0.21
N VAL A 22 -8.02 5.12 0.99
CA VAL A 22 -8.32 5.73 2.29
C VAL A 22 -9.24 6.94 2.12
N PHE A 23 -8.95 7.83 1.18
CA PHE A 23 -9.79 9.00 0.90
C PHE A 23 -11.14 8.63 0.27
N ASN A 24 -11.25 7.45 -0.33
CA ASN A 24 -12.48 6.94 -0.93
C ASN A 24 -13.31 6.10 0.07
N VAL A 25 -12.87 5.95 1.32
CA VAL A 25 -13.71 5.42 2.40
C VAL A 25 -14.67 6.50 2.83
N ASP A 26 -15.94 6.14 2.89
CA ASP A 26 -16.96 6.99 3.51
C ASP A 26 -16.86 6.86 5.04
N PHE A 27 -16.10 7.76 5.66
CA PHE A 27 -15.90 7.79 7.12
C PHE A 27 -17.17 8.16 7.90
N ASP A 28 -18.17 8.75 7.25
CA ASP A 28 -19.46 9.07 7.86
C ASP A 28 -20.37 7.83 7.95
N ASN A 29 -20.10 6.79 7.13
CA ASN A 29 -20.86 5.54 7.13
C ASN A 29 -19.97 4.30 7.30
N LEU A 30 -19.42 4.11 8.50
CA LEU A 30 -18.52 2.99 8.85
C LEU A 30 -19.15 1.58 8.73
N ASN A 31 -20.40 1.46 8.29
CA ASN A 31 -21.08 0.19 8.11
C ASN A 31 -20.32 -0.71 7.12
N TRP A 32 -19.99 -1.92 7.58
CA TRP A 32 -19.22 -2.90 6.81
C TRP A 32 -19.85 -3.23 5.45
N GLY A 33 -21.18 -3.24 5.36
CA GLY A 33 -21.89 -3.53 4.11
C GLY A 33 -21.67 -2.48 3.02
N ALA A 34 -21.61 -1.20 3.39
CA ALA A 34 -21.44 -0.08 2.46
C ALA A 34 -19.97 0.09 2.03
N ASN A 35 -19.03 -0.12 2.95
CA ASN A 35 -17.61 0.15 2.75
C ASN A 35 -16.72 -1.10 2.61
N ARG A 36 -17.31 -2.30 2.53
CA ARG A 36 -16.61 -3.59 2.37
C ARG A 36 -15.51 -3.54 1.32
N SER A 37 -15.80 -2.92 0.17
CA SER A 37 -14.87 -2.86 -0.97
C SER A 37 -13.63 -2.03 -0.63
N SER A 38 -13.84 -0.84 -0.05
CA SER A 38 -12.75 0.07 0.33
C SER A 38 -11.92 -0.51 1.48
N TYR A 39 -12.53 -1.20 2.45
CA TYR A 39 -11.80 -1.88 3.52
C TYR A 39 -10.90 -3.00 3.00
N ILE A 40 -11.41 -3.86 2.12
CA ILE A 40 -10.61 -4.93 1.51
C ILE A 40 -9.47 -4.32 0.69
N ASN A 41 -9.75 -3.28 -0.10
CA ASN A 41 -8.71 -2.60 -0.87
C ASN A 41 -7.64 -1.95 0.02
N MET A 42 -8.01 -1.35 1.15
CA MET A 42 -7.04 -0.81 2.12
C MET A 42 -6.17 -1.92 2.72
N ILE A 43 -6.75 -3.05 3.13
CA ILE A 43 -6.00 -4.20 3.68
C ILE A 43 -5.02 -4.75 2.64
N VAL A 44 -5.47 -4.96 1.40
CA VAL A 44 -4.63 -5.46 0.30
C VAL A 44 -3.51 -4.47 0.00
N ALA A 45 -3.81 -3.17 -0.09
CA ALA A 45 -2.80 -2.15 -0.34
C ALA A 45 -1.77 -2.05 0.80
N ALA A 46 -2.20 -2.21 2.07
CA ALA A 46 -1.28 -2.28 3.21
C ALA A 46 -0.35 -3.49 3.12
N LEU A 47 -0.88 -4.68 2.79
CA LEU A 47 -0.07 -5.90 2.60
C LEU A 47 0.95 -5.74 1.46
N VAL A 48 0.56 -5.12 0.34
CA VAL A 48 1.47 -4.84 -0.78
C VAL A 48 2.56 -3.85 -0.36
N CYS A 49 2.22 -2.78 0.37
CA CYS A 49 3.21 -1.86 0.92
C CYS A 49 4.20 -2.57 1.85
N ILE A 50 3.72 -3.42 2.76
CA ILE A 50 4.58 -4.20 3.68
C ILE A 50 5.48 -5.16 2.90
N ALA A 51 4.96 -5.86 1.89
CA ALA A 51 5.73 -6.80 1.08
C ALA A 51 6.88 -6.08 0.33
N ILE A 52 6.59 -4.93 -0.29
CA ILE A 52 7.61 -4.12 -0.97
C ILE A 52 8.62 -3.57 0.04
N PHE A 53 8.17 -3.13 1.21
CA PHE A 53 9.05 -2.63 2.27
C PHE A 53 9.99 -3.72 2.79
N LEU A 54 9.50 -4.93 3.03
CA LEU A 54 10.30 -6.08 3.45
C LEU A 54 11.31 -6.49 2.37
N LEU A 55 10.93 -6.47 1.09
CA LEU A 55 11.84 -6.72 -0.03
C LEU A 55 12.98 -5.68 -0.08
N ILE A 56 12.68 -4.40 0.16
CA ILE A 56 13.69 -3.34 0.22
C ILE A 56 14.59 -3.52 1.45
N LYS A 57 14.01 -3.77 2.62
CA LYS A 57 14.75 -3.94 3.89
C LYS A 57 15.69 -5.16 3.84
N LYS A 58 15.19 -6.31 3.39
CA LYS A 58 15.99 -7.55 3.24
C LYS A 58 17.18 -7.33 2.30
N LYS A 59 17.03 -6.48 1.28
CA LYS A 59 18.11 -6.14 0.36
C LYS A 59 19.18 -5.23 0.98
N GLN A 60 18.79 -4.27 1.83
CA GLN A 60 19.75 -3.43 2.56
C GLN A 60 20.57 -4.22 3.59
N THR A 61 20.02 -5.28 4.17
CA THR A 61 20.77 -6.14 5.12
C THR A 61 21.77 -7.07 4.44
N ASN A 62 21.63 -7.34 3.13
CA ASN A 62 22.51 -8.24 2.36
C ASN A 62 23.55 -7.48 1.50
N SER A 63 23.63 -6.15 1.63
CA SER A 63 24.58 -5.30 0.92
C SER A 63 25.56 -4.66 1.89
#